data_AF-X0YC77-F1
#
_entry.id   AF-X0YC77-F1
#
_cell.length_a   1.000
_cell.length_b   1.000
_cell.length_c   1.000
_cell.angle_alpha   90.00
_cell.angle_beta   90.00
_cell.angle_gamma   90.00
#
_symmetry.space_group_name_H-M   'P 1'
#
loop_
_entity.id
_entity.type
_entity.pdbx_description
1 polymer ?
#
loop_
_entity_poly.entity_id
_entity_poly.type
_entity_poly.pdbx_seq_one_letter_code
_entity_poly.pdbx_strand_id
1 'polypeptide(L)'
;SGNLPVRNFRDGLFPEVTKISAQAMKDTIRIKMEACFGCPVRCKKVVQFEEPYPVDPAYGAPEYETLASLGSNCGIDNLKAICKGNELCEAYSLDTISTGSVIAFAMECFEKGLLSIKDTNGIDLRFGNDEAMLKIIELIAKREGIGDLLAEGTARAAQRIGGGAEDLAMHVKGLELGMHDPRLKPGLGLGFMVHPHGADHGDNLHDTLFVAGRQLENAKSL
;
A
#
# COMPACT_ATOMS: atom_id res chain seq x y z
N SER A 1 -7.51 -15.64 -2.28
CA SER A 1 -8.33 -15.13 -1.17
C SER A 1 -8.47 -13.63 -1.36
N GLY A 2 -9.68 -13.06 -1.21
CA GLY A 2 -9.92 -11.62 -1.43
C GLY A 2 -9.43 -10.71 -0.29
N ASN A 3 -8.34 -11.07 0.38
CA ASN A 3 -7.82 -10.31 1.53
C ASN A 3 -6.88 -9.18 1.09
N LEU A 4 -6.33 -9.27 -0.12
CA LEU A 4 -5.43 -8.28 -0.68
C LEU A 4 -6.26 -7.11 -1.22
N PRO A 5 -6.04 -5.87 -0.74
CA PRO A 5 -6.71 -4.71 -1.31
C PRO A 5 -6.30 -4.46 -2.75
N VAL A 6 -7.28 -4.12 -3.59
CA VAL A 6 -7.07 -3.86 -5.03
C VAL A 6 -7.78 -2.57 -5.40
N ARG A 7 -7.06 -1.64 -6.04
CA ARG A 7 -7.58 -0.35 -6.53
C ARG A 7 -8.37 0.41 -5.46
N ASN A 8 -7.67 0.92 -4.44
CA ASN A 8 -8.24 1.62 -3.28
C ASN A 8 -9.32 0.82 -2.53
N PHE A 9 -9.04 -0.46 -2.22
CA PHE A 9 -9.99 -1.40 -1.59
C PHE A 9 -11.30 -1.64 -2.38
N ARG A 10 -11.46 -1.09 -3.58
CA ARG A 10 -12.67 -1.20 -4.40
C ARG A 10 -12.91 -2.63 -4.86
N ASP A 11 -11.85 -3.30 -5.32
CA ASP A 11 -11.93 -4.60 -5.97
C ASP A 11 -11.37 -5.72 -5.07
N GLY A 12 -11.73 -6.98 -5.37
CA GLY A 12 -11.33 -8.16 -4.58
C GLY A 12 -10.47 -9.19 -5.31
N LEU A 13 -10.17 -8.97 -6.61
CA LEU A 13 -9.37 -9.89 -7.42
C LEU A 13 -8.29 -9.11 -8.18
N PHE A 14 -7.05 -9.57 -8.04
CA PHE A 14 -5.90 -9.07 -8.80
C PHE A 14 -5.21 -10.27 -9.48
N PRO A 15 -5.56 -10.61 -10.73
CA PRO A 15 -5.05 -11.80 -11.42
C PRO A 15 -3.51 -11.87 -11.46
N GLU A 16 -2.86 -10.70 -11.51
CA GLU A 16 -1.41 -10.52 -11.63
C GLU A 16 -0.68 -10.57 -10.28
N VAL A 17 -1.36 -10.87 -9.16
CA VAL A 17 -0.78 -10.91 -7.81
C VAL A 17 0.49 -11.74 -7.70
N THR A 18 0.63 -12.79 -8.50
CA THR A 18 1.83 -13.64 -8.51
C THR A 18 3.08 -12.87 -8.93
N LYS A 19 2.95 -11.87 -9.82
CA LYS A 19 4.07 -11.02 -10.29
C LYS A 19 4.66 -10.14 -9.21
N ILE A 20 3.85 -9.73 -8.23
CA ILE A 20 4.23 -8.82 -7.14
C ILE A 20 4.39 -9.53 -5.80
N SER A 21 4.55 -10.86 -5.82
CA SER A 21 4.68 -11.66 -4.61
C SER A 21 6.12 -11.69 -4.08
N ALA A 22 6.27 -11.99 -2.79
CA ALA A 22 7.59 -12.25 -2.20
C ALA A 22 8.32 -13.42 -2.89
N GLN A 23 7.58 -14.37 -3.48
CA GLN A 23 8.16 -15.48 -4.25
C GLN A 23 8.71 -14.97 -5.59
N ALA A 24 7.96 -14.14 -6.32
CA ALA A 24 8.47 -13.50 -7.53
C ALA A 24 9.73 -12.67 -7.24
N MET A 25 9.74 -11.90 -6.15
CA MET A 25 10.93 -11.14 -5.74
C MET A 25 12.12 -12.06 -5.47
N LYS A 26 11.91 -13.16 -4.73
CA LYS A 26 12.93 -14.17 -4.44
C LYS A 26 13.52 -14.77 -5.72
N ASP A 27 12.68 -15.08 -6.70
CA ASP A 27 13.08 -15.81 -7.90
C ASP A 27 13.70 -14.92 -8.98
N THR A 28 13.56 -13.59 -8.86
CA THR A 28 13.95 -12.66 -9.94
C THR A 28 14.97 -11.59 -9.54
N ILE A 29 14.76 -10.85 -8.44
CA ILE A 29 15.49 -9.60 -8.17
C ILE A 29 16.15 -9.55 -6.77
N ARG A 30 15.82 -10.48 -5.87
CA ARG A 30 16.36 -10.49 -4.52
C ARG A 30 17.80 -11.01 -4.50
N ILE A 31 18.72 -10.24 -3.94
CA ILE A 31 20.14 -10.58 -3.88
C ILE A 31 20.54 -11.22 -2.53
N LYS A 32 19.91 -10.85 -1.42
CA LYS A 32 20.19 -11.41 -0.09
C LYS A 32 19.04 -11.16 0.90
N MET A 33 19.20 -11.73 2.09
CA MET A 33 18.37 -11.47 3.27
C MET A 33 19.26 -10.94 4.41
N GLU A 34 18.76 -9.97 5.15
CA GLU A 34 19.40 -9.36 6.31
C GLU A 34 18.56 -9.56 7.57
N ALA A 35 19.15 -9.28 8.73
CA ALA A 35 18.46 -9.32 10.02
C ALA A 35 18.59 -7.99 10.76
N CYS A 36 17.58 -7.70 11.57
CA CYS A 36 17.71 -6.77 12.68
C CYS A 36 18.77 -7.25 13.66
N PHE A 37 19.26 -6.35 14.52
CA PHE A 37 20.27 -6.66 15.52
C PHE A 37 19.88 -7.89 16.37
N GLY A 38 20.72 -8.94 16.31
CA GLY A 38 20.54 -10.18 17.09
C GLY A 38 19.42 -11.13 16.60
N CYS A 39 18.67 -10.79 15.54
CA CYS A 39 17.53 -11.58 15.11
C CYS A 39 17.94 -12.77 14.21
N PRO A 40 17.61 -14.02 14.56
CA PRO A 40 17.92 -15.19 13.74
C PRO A 40 16.98 -15.35 12.53
N VAL A 41 15.81 -14.69 12.53
CA VAL A 41 14.77 -14.84 11.49
C VAL A 41 15.24 -14.32 10.13
N ARG A 42 16.04 -13.25 10.11
CA ARG A 42 16.58 -12.63 8.88
C ARG A 42 15.50 -12.34 7.83
N CYS A 43 14.42 -11.65 8.24
CA CYS A 43 13.28 -11.37 7.37
C CYS A 43 13.50 -10.24 6.35
N LYS A 44 14.49 -9.34 6.57
CA LYS A 44 14.70 -8.17 5.72
C LYS A 44 15.19 -8.59 4.35
N LYS A 45 14.40 -8.32 3.31
CA LYS A 45 14.78 -8.60 1.92
C LYS A 45 15.66 -7.47 1.39
N VAL A 46 16.60 -7.80 0.50
CA VAL A 46 17.42 -6.82 -0.21
C VAL A 46 17.38 -7.13 -1.71
N VAL A 47 17.07 -6.12 -2.52
CA VAL A 47 16.99 -6.19 -3.98
C VAL A 47 17.98 -5.22 -4.61
N GLN A 48 18.42 -5.51 -5.83
CA GLN A 48 19.24 -4.62 -6.63
C GLN A 48 19.01 -4.90 -8.12
N PHE A 49 18.85 -3.85 -8.92
CA PHE A 49 18.76 -3.91 -10.37
C PHE A 49 18.95 -2.51 -10.96
N GLU A 50 19.33 -2.41 -12.25
CA GLU A 50 19.61 -1.13 -12.92
C GLU A 50 18.45 -0.62 -13.79
N GLU A 51 17.67 -1.53 -14.38
CA GLU A 51 16.64 -1.18 -15.38
C GLU A 51 15.28 -1.79 -15.03
N PRO A 52 14.14 -1.13 -15.34
CA PRO A 52 14.03 0.23 -15.91
C PRO A 52 14.18 1.34 -14.86
N TYR A 53 14.21 0.97 -13.57
CA TYR A 53 14.34 1.89 -12.45
C TYR A 53 15.49 1.40 -11.57
N PRO A 54 16.66 2.06 -11.54
CA PRO A 54 17.77 1.58 -10.73
C PRO A 54 17.39 1.63 -9.24
N VAL A 55 17.68 0.54 -8.51
CA VAL A 55 17.41 0.43 -7.07
C VAL A 55 18.68 0.17 -6.28
N ASP A 56 18.96 1.06 -5.32
CA ASP A 56 20.08 0.93 -4.38
C ASP A 56 19.73 -0.09 -3.27
N PRO A 57 20.51 -1.17 -3.11
CA PRO A 57 20.28 -2.19 -2.07
C PRO A 57 20.34 -1.65 -0.64
N ALA A 58 20.87 -0.45 -0.40
CA ALA A 58 20.87 0.20 0.90
C ALA A 58 19.45 0.40 1.46
N TYR A 59 18.46 0.63 0.59
CA TYR A 59 17.05 0.85 0.96
C TYR A 59 16.23 -0.45 1.10
N GLY A 60 16.88 -1.61 1.04
CA GLY A 60 16.22 -2.89 1.24
C GLY A 60 15.25 -3.24 0.11
N ALA A 61 14.14 -3.87 0.45
CA ALA A 61 13.11 -4.27 -0.49
C ALA A 61 11.73 -4.19 0.18
N PRO A 62 10.64 -4.08 -0.59
CA PRO A 62 9.32 -3.91 -0.02
C PRO A 62 8.89 -5.10 0.84
N GLU A 63 8.29 -4.78 1.99
CA GLU A 63 7.56 -5.75 2.82
C GLU A 63 6.14 -5.97 2.27
N TYR A 64 5.37 -6.88 2.88
CA TYR A 64 4.02 -7.22 2.41
C TYR A 64 3.14 -5.97 2.22
N GLU A 65 3.13 -5.09 3.22
CA GLU A 65 2.35 -3.86 3.22
C GLU A 65 2.74 -2.95 2.05
N THR A 66 4.03 -2.74 1.82
CA THR A 66 4.52 -1.94 0.69
C THR A 66 4.22 -2.58 -0.67
N LEU A 67 4.35 -3.90 -0.79
CA LEU A 67 4.00 -4.62 -2.02
C LEU A 67 2.52 -4.43 -2.37
N ALA A 68 1.65 -4.44 -1.37
CA ALA A 68 0.22 -4.27 -1.58
C ALA A 68 -0.17 -2.80 -1.76
N SER A 69 0.37 -1.87 -0.97
CA SER A 69 0.00 -0.45 -1.00
C SER A 69 0.44 0.25 -2.29
N LEU A 70 1.67 -0.03 -2.75
CA LEU A 70 2.20 0.52 -4.01
C LEU A 70 1.92 -0.38 -5.22
N GLY A 71 1.53 -1.63 -4.99
CA GLY A 71 1.19 -2.58 -6.05
C GLY A 71 -0.32 -2.67 -6.28
N SER A 72 -0.93 -3.72 -5.73
CA SER A 72 -2.33 -4.05 -6.01
C SER A 72 -3.30 -2.94 -5.66
N ASN A 73 -3.07 -2.19 -4.58
CA ASN A 73 -3.93 -1.10 -4.17
C ASN A 73 -3.89 0.08 -5.18
N CYS A 74 -2.78 0.27 -5.88
CA CYS A 74 -2.63 1.19 -7.02
C CYS A 74 -2.94 0.52 -8.37
N GLY A 75 -3.33 -0.76 -8.40
CA GLY A 75 -3.54 -1.54 -9.62
C GLY A 75 -2.26 -1.85 -10.41
N ILE A 76 -1.09 -1.78 -9.79
CA ILE A 76 0.23 -1.94 -10.41
C ILE A 76 0.74 -3.37 -10.20
N ASP A 77 1.16 -4.03 -11.28
CA ASP A 77 1.76 -5.36 -11.27
C ASP A 77 3.27 -5.38 -11.58
N ASN A 78 3.86 -4.19 -11.78
CA ASN A 78 5.29 -4.04 -12.04
C ASN A 78 6.10 -4.08 -10.74
N LEU A 79 6.61 -5.26 -10.38
CA LEU A 79 7.42 -5.46 -9.17
C LEU A 79 8.65 -4.53 -9.10
N LYS A 80 9.27 -4.20 -10.24
CA LYS A 80 10.44 -3.31 -10.24
C LYS A 80 10.04 -1.86 -9.92
N ALA A 81 8.91 -1.39 -10.43
CA ALA A 81 8.38 -0.08 -10.06
C ALA A 81 8.01 -0.02 -8.57
N ILE A 82 7.41 -1.08 -8.02
CA ILE A 82 7.07 -1.16 -6.59
C ILE A 82 8.34 -1.11 -5.73
N CYS A 83 9.40 -1.83 -6.11
CA CYS A 83 10.69 -1.75 -5.43
C CYS A 83 11.30 -0.34 -5.52
N LYS A 84 11.17 0.36 -6.66
CA LYS A 84 11.60 1.75 -6.75
C LYS A 84 10.77 2.68 -5.88
N GLY A 85 9.45 2.48 -5.82
CA GLY A 85 8.56 3.23 -4.95
C GLY A 85 8.91 3.04 -3.47
N ASN A 86 9.26 1.82 -3.06
CA ASN A 86 9.80 1.53 -1.73
C ASN A 86 11.07 2.34 -1.45
N GLU A 87 12.05 2.28 -2.35
CA GLU A 87 13.29 3.07 -2.21
C GLU A 87 13.00 4.57 -2.05
N LEU A 88 12.11 5.14 -2.87
CA LEU A 88 11.74 6.55 -2.77
C LEU A 88 11.08 6.87 -1.42
N CYS A 89 10.19 6.00 -0.93
CA CYS A 89 9.57 6.19 0.38
C CYS A 89 10.61 6.15 1.50
N GLU A 90 11.52 5.17 1.49
CA GLU A 90 12.60 5.07 2.47
C GLU A 90 13.54 6.29 2.41
N ALA A 91 13.96 6.69 1.21
CA ALA A 91 14.84 7.84 0.98
C ALA A 91 14.21 9.17 1.42
N TYR A 92 12.90 9.33 1.26
CA TYR A 92 12.15 10.50 1.71
C TYR A 92 11.54 10.36 3.11
N SER A 93 11.79 9.23 3.80
CA SER A 93 11.21 8.92 5.12
C SER A 93 9.68 9.01 5.16
N LEU A 94 9.03 8.47 4.13
CA LEU A 94 7.58 8.37 4.01
C LEU A 94 7.08 6.99 4.42
N ASP A 95 5.94 6.93 5.10
CA ASP A 95 5.24 5.68 5.33
C ASP A 95 4.67 5.12 4.02
N THR A 96 5.09 3.91 3.64
CA THR A 96 4.66 3.26 2.40
C THR A 96 3.18 2.90 2.38
N ILE A 97 2.55 2.66 3.54
CA ILE A 97 1.12 2.32 3.62
C ILE A 97 0.30 3.55 3.27
N SER A 98 0.52 4.64 4.00
CA SER A 98 -0.20 5.90 3.80
C SER A 98 0.10 6.50 2.43
N THR A 99 1.36 6.46 1.98
CA THR A 99 1.75 6.97 0.65
C THR A 99 1.03 6.21 -0.46
N GLY A 100 1.06 4.87 -0.45
CA GLY A 100 0.36 4.07 -1.46
C GLY A 100 -1.15 4.25 -1.41
N SER A 101 -1.72 4.35 -0.21
CA SER A 101 -3.17 4.55 -0.04
C SER A 101 -3.64 5.92 -0.52
N VAL A 102 -2.88 6.99 -0.26
CA VAL A 102 -3.15 8.33 -0.80
C VAL A 102 -3.06 8.35 -2.33
N ILE A 103 -2.07 7.66 -2.91
CA ILE A 103 -1.94 7.55 -4.36
C ILE A 103 -3.12 6.79 -4.96
N ALA A 104 -3.50 5.66 -4.35
CA ALA A 104 -4.65 4.86 -4.79
C ALA A 104 -5.97 5.66 -4.69
N PHE A 105 -6.17 6.40 -3.61
CA PHE A 105 -7.28 7.34 -3.45
C PHE A 105 -7.30 8.39 -4.56
N ALA A 106 -6.15 9.04 -4.84
CA ALA A 106 -6.03 10.03 -5.90
C ALA A 106 -6.30 9.43 -7.28
N MET A 107 -5.87 8.19 -7.52
CA MET A 107 -6.18 7.46 -8.75
C MET A 107 -7.68 7.21 -8.92
N GLU A 108 -8.38 6.84 -7.85
CA GLU A 108 -9.83 6.67 -7.91
C GLU A 108 -10.56 8.01 -8.11
N CYS A 109 -10.13 9.07 -7.43
CA CYS A 109 -10.65 10.42 -7.66
C CYS A 109 -10.47 10.85 -9.11
N PHE A 110 -9.32 10.53 -9.73
CA PHE A 110 -9.05 10.83 -11.13
C PHE A 110 -9.97 10.05 -12.07
N GLU A 111 -10.13 8.73 -11.86
CA GLU A 111 -11.05 7.91 -12.65
C GLU A 111 -12.52 8.33 -12.52
N LYS A 112 -12.92 8.87 -11.37
CA LYS A 112 -14.27 9.41 -11.12
C LYS A 112 -14.45 10.86 -11.56
N GLY A 113 -13.41 11.52 -12.05
CA GLY A 113 -13.46 12.91 -12.51
C GLY A 113 -13.50 13.96 -11.39
N LEU A 114 -13.17 13.57 -10.15
CA LEU A 114 -12.98 14.50 -9.03
C LEU A 114 -11.61 15.20 -9.09
N LEU A 115 -10.63 14.54 -9.69
CA LEU A 115 -9.37 15.13 -10.12
C LEU A 115 -9.27 15.04 -11.64
N SER A 116 -8.70 16.06 -12.26
CA SER A 116 -8.51 16.14 -13.71
C SER A 116 -7.03 16.15 -14.08
N ILE A 117 -6.75 15.95 -15.38
CA ILE A 117 -5.40 16.05 -15.94
C ILE A 117 -4.75 17.42 -15.68
N LYS A 118 -5.56 18.47 -15.48
CA LYS A 118 -5.07 19.81 -15.15
C LYS A 118 -4.58 19.87 -13.70
N ASP A 119 -5.29 19.23 -12.78
CA ASP A 119 -4.94 19.22 -11.35
C ASP A 119 -3.65 18.44 -11.10
N THR A 120 -3.37 17.45 -11.94
CA THR A 120 -2.16 16.62 -11.89
C THR A 120 -1.03 17.15 -12.77
N ASN A 121 -1.15 18.36 -13.34
CA ASN A 121 -0.17 18.97 -14.25
C ASN A 121 0.23 18.06 -15.43
N GLY A 122 -0.71 17.31 -16.01
CA GLY A 122 -0.48 16.44 -17.15
C GLY A 122 -0.14 14.99 -16.80
N ILE A 123 -0.08 14.62 -15.52
CA ILE A 123 0.14 13.23 -15.11
C ILE A 123 -1.17 12.46 -15.24
N ASP A 124 -1.18 11.40 -16.05
CA ASP A 124 -2.30 10.47 -16.17
C ASP A 124 -2.39 9.57 -14.94
N LEU A 125 -3.14 10.01 -13.93
CA LEU A 125 -3.21 9.36 -12.62
C LEU A 125 -4.29 8.27 -12.57
N ARG A 126 -4.36 7.39 -13.57
CA ARG A 126 -5.25 6.21 -13.54
C ARG A 126 -4.60 5.03 -12.83
N PHE A 127 -5.40 4.10 -12.33
CA PHE A 127 -4.88 2.86 -11.74
C PHE A 127 -4.01 2.10 -12.75
N GLY A 128 -2.94 1.49 -12.26
CA GLY A 128 -1.98 0.73 -13.06
C GLY A 128 -0.91 1.58 -13.76
N ASN A 129 -0.92 2.91 -13.63
CA ASN A 129 0.17 3.75 -14.11
C ASN A 129 1.29 3.84 -13.07
N ASP A 130 2.33 3.04 -13.23
CA ASP A 130 3.47 2.95 -12.33
C ASP A 130 4.41 4.16 -12.42
N GLU A 131 4.59 4.75 -13.61
CA GLU A 131 5.33 6.01 -13.76
C GLU A 131 4.65 7.15 -13.00
N ALA A 132 3.32 7.24 -13.07
CA ALA A 132 2.55 8.21 -12.29
C ALA A 132 2.71 7.98 -10.79
N MET A 133 2.63 6.73 -10.31
CA MET A 133 2.86 6.41 -8.90
C MET A 133 4.24 6.89 -8.43
N LEU A 134 5.31 6.54 -9.15
CA LEU A 134 6.67 6.97 -8.80
C LEU A 134 6.79 8.50 -8.76
N LYS A 135 6.18 9.18 -9.75
CA LYS A 135 6.24 10.64 -9.80
C LYS A 135 5.49 11.30 -8.65
N ILE A 136 4.33 10.77 -8.28
CA ILE A 136 3.53 11.32 -7.18
C ILE A 136 4.25 11.15 -5.83
N ILE A 137 4.98 10.06 -5.61
CA ILE A 137 5.80 9.90 -4.38
C ILE A 137 6.78 11.07 -4.23
N GLU A 138 7.50 11.42 -5.29
CA GLU A 138 8.44 12.56 -5.26
C GLU A 138 7.71 13.89 -5.00
N LEU A 139 6.56 14.11 -5.64
CA LEU A 139 5.78 15.33 -5.50
C LEU A 139 5.22 15.47 -4.08
N ILE A 140 4.77 14.36 -3.46
CA ILE A 140 4.35 14.32 -2.05
C ILE A 140 5.52 14.70 -1.15
N ALA A 141 6.68 14.06 -1.32
CA ALA A 141 7.87 14.33 -0.51
C ALA A 141 8.31 15.80 -0.56
N LYS A 142 8.17 16.43 -1.73
CA LYS A 142 8.57 17.82 -1.98
C LYS A 142 7.44 18.84 -1.80
N ARG A 143 6.21 18.38 -1.56
CA ARG A 143 4.98 19.20 -1.54
C ARG A 143 4.86 20.09 -2.78
N GLU A 144 5.01 19.49 -3.96
CA GLU A 144 4.96 20.18 -5.25
C GLU A 144 3.67 19.84 -6.03
N GLY A 145 2.96 20.88 -6.50
CA GLY A 145 1.72 20.70 -7.27
C GLY A 145 0.66 19.90 -6.50
N ILE A 146 0.11 18.86 -7.11
CA ILE A 146 -0.85 17.94 -6.46
C ILE A 146 -0.24 17.26 -5.22
N GLY A 147 1.09 17.14 -5.15
CA GLY A 147 1.80 16.56 -4.03
C GLY A 147 1.59 17.30 -2.70
N ASP A 148 1.40 18.63 -2.71
CA ASP A 148 1.11 19.38 -1.49
C ASP A 148 -0.25 18.99 -0.88
N LEU A 149 -1.25 18.77 -1.73
CA LEU A 149 -2.56 18.28 -1.31
C LEU A 149 -2.47 16.86 -0.77
N LEU A 150 -1.79 15.97 -1.49
CA LEU A 150 -1.69 14.55 -1.16
C LEU A 150 -0.80 14.30 0.07
N ALA A 151 0.17 15.17 0.36
CA ALA A 151 0.99 15.11 1.57
C ALA A 151 0.18 15.30 2.87
N GLU A 152 -1.10 15.70 2.79
CA GLU A 152 -1.99 15.80 3.93
C GLU A 152 -2.70 14.49 4.32
N GLY A 153 -2.52 13.41 3.57
CA GLY A 153 -3.24 12.15 3.80
C GLY A 153 -4.66 12.16 3.22
N THR A 154 -5.25 10.98 3.07
CA THR A 154 -6.54 10.78 2.39
C THR A 154 -7.67 11.57 3.07
N ALA A 155 -7.72 11.55 4.40
CA ALA A 155 -8.78 12.20 5.18
C ALA A 155 -8.87 13.71 4.92
N ARG A 156 -7.72 14.40 4.93
CA ARG A 156 -7.66 15.86 4.70
C ARG A 156 -7.69 16.21 3.22
N ALA A 157 -7.06 15.40 2.36
CA ALA A 157 -7.11 15.60 0.92
C ALA A 157 -8.55 15.50 0.41
N ALA A 158 -9.32 14.50 0.87
CA ALA A 158 -10.71 14.31 0.48
C ALA A 158 -11.60 15.50 0.82
N GLN A 159 -11.47 16.06 2.03
CA GLN A 159 -12.21 17.27 2.43
C GLN A 159 -11.93 18.48 1.53
N ARG A 160 -10.69 18.60 1.03
CA ARG A 160 -10.29 19.69 0.14
C ARG A 160 -10.73 19.47 -1.31
N ILE A 161 -10.73 18.22 -1.78
CA ILE A 161 -11.22 17.85 -3.11
C ILE A 161 -12.74 18.01 -3.18
N GLY A 162 -13.45 17.56 -2.13
CA GLY A 162 -14.90 17.57 -2.06
C GLY A 162 -15.56 16.69 -3.13
N GLY A 163 -16.81 16.98 -3.46
CA GLY A 163 -17.53 16.27 -4.53
C GLY A 163 -17.81 14.79 -4.24
N GLY A 164 -17.77 14.37 -2.96
CA GLY A 164 -17.91 12.97 -2.55
C GLY A 164 -16.58 12.21 -2.49
N ALA A 165 -15.44 12.91 -2.55
CA ALA A 165 -14.13 12.29 -2.36
C ALA A 165 -14.00 11.62 -0.98
N GLU A 166 -14.73 12.09 0.03
CA GLU A 166 -14.75 11.52 1.38
C GLU A 166 -15.19 10.05 1.39
N ASP A 167 -16.07 9.64 0.47
CA ASP A 167 -16.53 8.24 0.34
C ASP A 167 -15.43 7.32 -0.21
N LEU A 168 -14.36 7.89 -0.79
CA LEU A 168 -13.23 7.16 -1.36
C LEU A 168 -12.03 7.13 -0.40
N ALA A 169 -12.08 7.89 0.70
CA ALA A 169 -10.97 8.04 1.63
C ALA A 169 -10.95 6.89 2.65
N MET A 170 -10.18 5.84 2.36
CA MET A 170 -10.07 4.66 3.24
C MET A 170 -9.19 4.97 4.45
N HIS A 171 -9.80 5.44 5.54
CA HIS A 171 -9.10 5.73 6.80
C HIS A 171 -9.95 5.45 8.04
N VAL A 172 -9.29 5.30 9.19
CA VAL A 172 -9.93 5.39 10.52
C VAL A 172 -9.17 6.37 11.38
N LYS A 173 -9.86 7.37 11.95
CA LYS A 173 -9.26 8.49 12.71
C LYS A 173 -8.18 9.26 11.93
N GLY A 174 -8.27 9.26 10.60
CA GLY A 174 -7.34 9.94 9.71
C GLY A 174 -6.09 9.14 9.34
N LEU A 175 -5.93 7.91 9.85
CA LEU A 175 -4.86 6.99 9.44
C LEU A 175 -5.40 6.00 8.40
N GLU A 176 -4.68 5.86 7.30
CA GLU A 176 -4.97 4.92 6.22
C GLU A 176 -4.95 3.46 6.71
N LEU A 177 -5.77 2.60 6.11
CA LEU A 177 -5.86 1.18 6.49
C LEU A 177 -4.59 0.42 6.11
N GLY A 178 -4.16 -0.51 6.96
CA GLY A 178 -3.21 -1.56 6.56
C GLY A 178 -3.76 -2.43 5.42
N MET A 179 -2.88 -3.13 4.71
CA MET A 179 -3.16 -3.84 3.46
C MET A 179 -3.85 -5.20 3.68
N HIS A 180 -4.93 -5.17 4.46
CA HIS A 180 -5.76 -6.30 4.81
C HIS A 180 -7.22 -5.89 4.76
N ASP A 181 -7.98 -6.58 3.91
CA ASP A 181 -9.39 -6.26 3.72
C ASP A 181 -10.23 -6.61 4.96
N PRO A 182 -10.79 -5.61 5.68
CA PRO A 182 -11.59 -5.86 6.88
C PRO A 182 -12.91 -6.58 6.57
N ARG A 183 -13.36 -6.61 5.31
CA ARG A 183 -14.56 -7.38 4.89
C ARG A 183 -14.39 -8.89 5.09
N LEU A 184 -13.14 -9.37 5.10
CA LEU A 184 -12.81 -10.78 5.38
C LEU A 184 -12.27 -11.02 6.80
N LYS A 185 -11.94 -9.94 7.51
CA LYS A 185 -11.31 -9.97 8.83
C LYS A 185 -12.10 -9.06 9.80
N PRO A 186 -13.32 -9.47 10.22
CA PRO A 186 -14.16 -8.65 11.09
C PRO A 186 -13.49 -8.30 12.42
N GLY A 187 -12.66 -9.19 12.97
CA GLY A 187 -11.85 -8.91 14.16
C GLY A 187 -10.84 -7.78 13.92
N LEU A 188 -10.13 -7.83 12.78
CA LEU A 188 -9.24 -6.74 12.37
C LEU A 188 -10.01 -5.44 12.12
N GLY A 189 -11.18 -5.52 11.48
CA GLY A 189 -12.05 -4.36 11.23
C GLY A 189 -12.51 -3.68 12.52
N LEU A 190 -12.90 -4.46 13.54
CA LEU A 190 -13.18 -3.92 14.87
C LEU A 190 -11.94 -3.27 15.49
N GLY A 191 -10.79 -3.94 15.35
CA GLY A 191 -9.49 -3.43 15.76
C GLY A 191 -9.20 -2.03 15.22
N PHE A 192 -9.29 -1.85 13.90
CA PHE A 192 -9.12 -0.55 13.24
C PHE A 192 -10.05 0.52 13.82
N MET A 193 -11.33 0.18 14.07
CA MET A 193 -12.31 1.11 14.62
C MET A 193 -11.98 1.60 16.02
N VAL A 194 -11.48 0.73 16.90
CA VAL A 194 -11.28 1.06 18.33
C VAL A 194 -9.85 1.46 18.68
N HIS A 195 -8.87 1.17 17.82
CA HIS A 195 -7.47 1.48 18.09
C HIS A 195 -7.25 3.00 18.33
N PRO A 196 -6.50 3.42 19.36
CA PRO A 196 -6.37 4.84 19.72
C PRO A 196 -5.77 5.71 18.60
N HIS A 197 -4.85 5.18 17.78
CA HIS A 197 -4.19 5.94 16.71
C HIS A 197 -4.73 5.69 15.29
N GLY A 198 -5.77 4.88 15.12
CA GLY A 198 -6.40 4.65 13.80
C GLY A 198 -6.20 3.25 13.25
N ALA A 199 -6.29 3.08 11.92
CA ALA A 199 -6.36 1.78 11.25
C ALA A 199 -5.03 1.00 11.16
N ASP A 200 -4.35 0.78 12.29
CA ASP A 200 -3.09 0.04 12.35
C ASP A 200 -3.32 -1.47 12.44
N HIS A 201 -2.59 -2.26 11.67
CA HIS A 201 -2.69 -3.71 11.67
C HIS A 201 -1.72 -4.39 12.64
N GLY A 202 -0.61 -3.73 13.01
CA GLY A 202 0.44 -4.30 13.86
C GLY A 202 0.00 -4.54 15.30
N ASP A 203 -0.95 -3.75 15.80
CA ASP A 203 -1.49 -3.83 17.16
C ASP A 203 -2.86 -4.53 17.22
N ASN A 204 -3.26 -5.21 16.14
CA ASN A 204 -4.58 -5.83 16.03
C ASN A 204 -4.53 -7.32 15.69
N LEU A 205 -5.60 -8.03 16.09
CA LEU A 205 -5.73 -9.45 15.81
C LEU A 205 -5.98 -9.68 14.32
N HIS A 206 -5.10 -10.45 13.67
CA HIS A 206 -5.39 -11.01 12.35
C HIS A 206 -6.21 -12.29 12.46
N ASP A 207 -7.51 -12.18 12.28
CA ASP A 207 -8.49 -13.23 12.55
C ASP A 207 -8.78 -14.18 11.36
N THR A 208 -7.93 -14.15 10.33
CA THR A 208 -8.06 -15.02 9.13
C THR A 208 -8.33 -16.49 9.47
N LEU A 209 -7.68 -17.00 10.53
CA LEU A 209 -7.77 -18.38 10.98
C LEU A 209 -9.06 -18.69 11.75
N PHE A 210 -9.70 -17.68 12.34
CA PHE A 210 -10.93 -17.83 13.13
C PHE A 210 -12.20 -17.70 12.28
N VAL A 211 -12.13 -16.95 11.18
CA VAL A 211 -13.26 -16.73 10.26
C VAL A 211 -13.52 -17.95 9.37
N ALA A 212 -12.47 -18.68 8.99
CA ALA A 212 -12.61 -19.97 8.32
C ALA A 212 -12.96 -21.04 9.35
N GLY A 213 -14.25 -21.27 9.61
CA GLY A 213 -14.82 -22.08 10.71
C GLY A 213 -14.31 -23.51 10.97
N ARG A 214 -13.20 -23.96 10.37
CA ARG A 214 -12.53 -25.24 10.67
C ARG A 214 -11.65 -25.22 11.93
N GLN A 215 -11.16 -24.08 12.41
CA GLN A 215 -10.23 -24.06 13.55
C GLN A 215 -10.87 -23.78 14.91
N LEU A 216 -12.05 -23.16 14.96
CA LEU A 216 -12.79 -23.00 16.23
C LEU A 216 -13.23 -24.35 16.83
N GLU A 217 -13.44 -25.37 16.02
CA GLU A 217 -13.69 -26.74 16.50
C GLU A 217 -12.44 -27.35 17.14
N ASN A 218 -11.25 -27.07 16.60
CA ASN A 218 -9.98 -27.57 17.13
C ASN A 218 -9.50 -26.77 18.37
N ALA A 219 -9.90 -25.51 18.49
CA ALA A 219 -9.57 -24.67 19.65
C ALA A 219 -10.34 -25.08 20.93
N LYS A 220 -11.36 -25.95 20.83
CA LYS A 220 -12.03 -26.55 22.00
C LYS A 220 -11.20 -27.63 22.71
N SER A 221 -10.00 -27.92 22.23
CA SER A 221 -9.10 -28.95 22.78
C SER A 221 -7.86 -28.40 23.49
N LEU A 222 -7.81 -27.09 23.73
CA LEU A 222 -6.87 -26.43 24.66
C LEU A 222 -7.65 -25.89 25.86
#